data_AF-A0A318CX26-F1
#
_entry.id   AF-A0A318CX26-F1
#
_cell.length_a   1.000
_cell.length_b   1.000
_cell.length_c   1.000
_cell.angle_alpha   90.00
_cell.angle_beta   90.00
_cell.angle_gamma   90.00
#
_symmetry.space_group_name_H-M   'P 1'
#
loop_
_entity.id
_entity.type
_entity.pdbx_description
1 polymer ?
#
loop_
_entity_poly.entity_id
_entity_poly.type
_entity_poly.pdbx_seq_one_letter_code
_entity_poly.pdbx_strand_id
1 'polypeptide(L)'
;MVAARQKYAFEPDYAIPPGETLREVMESLGMSQKELAKRTDLTVQSLNRIFKGAQPITYETANRLELATGVPATMWNNLEALYREQLAKIHERERLEADLSWLKEIPTAELVRRGILPQIKDKALLLREILKFYGVSSVDAWQQIWGAPAVAARRSPCFESTPGPASAWIRQGELQTREIDCQPFDRNRFKVALKHIRNLTREPAQVFEPELKRLCAESGVAIALVKEMKKVPWNGATKWLTPHKAMILLCLRRKGEDKFWFSFFHEAGHVLNDSKKDLLINDGSQDDPREKSANDFASEYLIPSKYDDNIRRIRSKPEIVRWADQLGIAPGIVAGRYQFLTKNWNYYKDLIRPLAWTDV
;
A
#
# COMPACT_ATOMS: atom_id res chain seq x y z
N MET A 1 -29.29 -30.33 5.35
CA MET A 1 -28.41 -29.40 4.61
C MET A 1 -27.18 -30.18 4.18
N VAL A 2 -27.00 -30.39 2.88
CA VAL A 2 -25.85 -31.13 2.33
C VAL A 2 -24.62 -30.24 2.48
N ALA A 3 -23.65 -30.67 3.29
CA ALA A 3 -22.36 -30.00 3.41
C ALA A 3 -21.68 -29.96 2.03
N ALA A 4 -21.33 -28.78 1.55
CA ALA A 4 -20.60 -28.61 0.30
C ALA A 4 -19.28 -29.40 0.40
N ARG A 5 -19.09 -30.37 -0.51
CA ARG A 5 -17.84 -31.14 -0.61
C ARG A 5 -16.69 -30.15 -0.78
N GLN A 6 -15.71 -30.22 0.11
CA GLN A 6 -14.46 -29.50 0.01
C GLN A 6 -13.81 -29.88 -1.33
N LYS A 7 -13.83 -28.98 -2.31
CA LYS A 7 -13.13 -29.18 -3.58
C LYS A 7 -11.64 -28.94 -3.30
N TYR A 8 -10.85 -30.01 -3.21
CA TYR A 8 -9.41 -29.89 -3.23
C TYR A 8 -9.00 -29.35 -4.61
N ALA A 9 -8.29 -28.22 -4.64
CA ALA A 9 -7.70 -27.72 -5.87
C ALA A 9 -6.60 -28.71 -6.30
N PHE A 10 -6.68 -29.21 -7.53
CA PHE A 10 -5.63 -30.03 -8.13
C PHE A 10 -4.56 -29.10 -8.70
N GLU A 11 -3.48 -28.91 -7.95
CA GLU A 11 -2.33 -28.08 -8.32
C GLU A 11 -1.08 -28.97 -8.37
N PRO A 12 -0.84 -29.67 -9.49
CA PRO A 12 0.35 -30.51 -9.63
C PRO A 12 1.61 -29.66 -9.68
N ASP A 13 2.70 -30.18 -9.13
CA ASP A 13 4.06 -29.61 -9.19
C ASP A 13 4.83 -30.02 -10.45
N TYR A 14 4.14 -30.66 -11.40
CA TYR A 14 4.66 -31.09 -12.69
C TYR A 14 3.73 -30.66 -13.82
N ALA A 15 4.30 -30.49 -15.01
CA ALA A 15 3.56 -30.15 -16.23
C ALA A 15 3.76 -31.25 -17.27
N ILE A 16 2.68 -31.85 -17.76
CA ILE A 16 2.72 -32.86 -18.83
C ILE A 16 2.62 -32.13 -20.18
N PRO A 17 3.60 -32.25 -21.08
CA PRO A 17 3.51 -31.62 -22.39
C PRO A 17 2.44 -32.30 -23.24
N PRO A 18 1.69 -31.55 -24.07
CA PRO A 18 0.64 -32.12 -24.94
C PRO A 18 1.20 -33.13 -25.94
N GLY A 19 2.51 -33.08 -26.19
CA GLY A 19 3.22 -34.03 -27.00
C GLY A 19 3.23 -35.47 -26.45
N GLU A 20 3.09 -35.70 -25.14
CA GLU A 20 2.91 -37.07 -24.62
C GLU A 20 1.54 -37.63 -25.02
N THR A 21 0.46 -36.84 -24.91
CA THR A 21 -0.86 -37.23 -25.43
C THR A 21 -0.83 -37.46 -26.94
N LEU A 22 -0.04 -36.67 -27.69
CA LEU A 22 0.12 -36.90 -29.12
C LEU A 22 0.79 -38.24 -29.43
N ARG A 23 1.74 -38.70 -28.60
CA ARG A 23 2.33 -40.05 -28.73
C ARG A 23 1.30 -41.14 -28.50
N GLU A 24 0.48 -41.02 -27.46
CA GLU A 24 -0.59 -41.98 -27.17
C GLU A 24 -1.59 -42.07 -28.34
N VAL A 25 -1.97 -40.92 -28.91
CA VAL A 25 -2.83 -40.87 -30.10
C VAL A 25 -2.16 -41.55 -31.29
N MET A 26 -0.87 -41.28 -31.54
CA MET A 26 -0.13 -41.95 -32.61
C MET A 26 -0.08 -43.47 -32.44
N GLU A 27 0.20 -43.94 -31.22
CA GLU A 27 0.22 -45.37 -30.90
C GLU A 27 -1.14 -46.02 -31.13
N SER A 28 -2.23 -45.37 -30.69
CA SER A 28 -3.60 -45.85 -30.91
C SER A 28 -3.98 -45.96 -32.40
N LEU A 29 -3.40 -45.10 -33.25
CA LEU A 29 -3.60 -45.09 -34.70
C LEU A 29 -2.58 -45.97 -35.44
N GLY A 30 -1.65 -46.62 -34.74
CA GLY A 30 -0.55 -47.38 -35.34
C GLY A 30 0.37 -46.52 -36.21
N MET A 31 0.44 -45.22 -35.97
CA MET A 31 1.11 -44.23 -36.81
C MET A 31 2.55 -43.98 -36.35
N SER A 32 3.51 -44.13 -37.27
CA SER A 32 4.91 -43.74 -36.97
C SER A 32 5.09 -42.22 -36.97
N GLN A 33 6.12 -41.72 -36.28
CA GLN A 33 6.45 -40.30 -36.28
C GLN A 33 6.77 -39.75 -37.68
N LYS A 34 7.41 -40.55 -38.53
CA LYS A 34 7.70 -40.15 -39.92
C LYS A 34 6.40 -39.99 -40.74
N GLU A 35 5.44 -40.87 -40.50
CA GLU A 35 4.13 -40.81 -41.15
C GLU A 35 3.33 -39.60 -40.66
N LEU A 36 3.28 -39.34 -39.35
CA LEU A 36 2.61 -38.16 -38.81
C LEU A 36 3.23 -36.87 -39.36
N ALA A 37 4.57 -36.78 -39.41
CA ALA A 37 5.30 -35.65 -39.98
C ALA A 37 4.86 -35.38 -41.42
N LYS A 38 4.78 -36.43 -42.24
CA LYS A 38 4.34 -36.33 -43.63
C LYS A 38 2.87 -35.88 -43.75
N ARG A 39 1.97 -36.43 -42.93
CA ARG A 39 0.52 -36.10 -42.98
C ARG A 39 0.20 -34.68 -42.52
N THR A 40 0.95 -34.19 -41.54
CA THR A 40 0.79 -32.85 -40.98
C THR A 40 1.64 -31.80 -41.67
N ASP A 41 2.47 -32.21 -42.65
CA ASP A 41 3.50 -31.39 -43.28
C ASP A 41 4.34 -30.62 -42.24
N LEU A 42 4.75 -31.36 -41.21
CA LEU A 42 5.69 -30.95 -40.16
C LEU A 42 7.00 -31.72 -40.34
N THR A 43 8.09 -31.19 -39.80
CA THR A 43 9.34 -31.95 -39.74
C THR A 43 9.33 -32.94 -38.57
N VAL A 44 10.04 -34.07 -38.70
CA VAL A 44 10.28 -35.00 -37.59
C VAL A 44 10.94 -34.28 -36.41
N GLN A 45 11.81 -33.30 -36.67
CA GLN A 45 12.43 -32.47 -35.64
C GLN A 45 11.41 -31.60 -34.90
N SER A 46 10.46 -30.99 -35.61
CA SER A 46 9.35 -30.22 -35.00
C SER A 46 8.50 -31.12 -34.11
N LEU A 47 8.13 -32.32 -34.58
CA LEU A 47 7.40 -33.29 -33.76
C LEU A 47 8.20 -33.69 -32.50
N ASN A 48 9.51 -33.94 -32.63
CA ASN A 48 10.37 -34.23 -31.47
C ASN A 48 10.38 -33.12 -30.43
N ARG A 49 10.36 -31.86 -30.88
CA ARG A 49 10.30 -30.71 -29.97
C ARG A 49 8.93 -30.56 -29.32
N ILE A 50 7.84 -30.86 -30.05
CA ILE A 50 6.48 -30.90 -29.51
C ILE A 50 6.36 -31.99 -28.43
N PHE A 51 6.87 -33.19 -28.70
CA PHE A 51 6.91 -34.29 -27.73
C PHE A 51 7.63 -33.91 -26.44
N LYS A 52 8.73 -33.18 -26.54
CA LYS A 52 9.50 -32.70 -25.39
C LYS A 52 8.91 -31.43 -24.73
N GLY A 53 7.80 -30.88 -25.23
CA GLY A 53 7.23 -29.60 -24.77
C GLY A 53 8.02 -28.34 -25.13
N ALA A 54 9.15 -28.50 -25.83
CA ALA A 54 10.08 -27.43 -26.23
C ALA A 54 9.61 -26.62 -27.44
N GLN A 55 8.60 -27.11 -28.18
CA GLN A 55 7.89 -26.35 -29.21
C GLN A 55 6.39 -26.42 -28.92
N PRO A 56 5.68 -25.27 -28.93
CA PRO A 56 4.25 -25.27 -28.68
C PRO A 56 3.47 -25.88 -29.84
N ILE A 57 2.34 -26.51 -29.53
CA ILE A 57 1.30 -26.79 -30.52
C ILE A 57 0.56 -25.47 -30.78
N THR A 58 0.85 -24.83 -31.91
CA THR A 58 0.14 -23.62 -32.34
C THR A 58 -1.27 -23.95 -32.84
N TYR A 59 -2.16 -22.96 -32.95
CA TYR A 59 -3.49 -23.14 -33.55
C TYR A 59 -3.42 -23.78 -34.95
N GLU A 60 -2.45 -23.38 -35.77
CA GLU A 60 -2.21 -23.97 -37.08
C GLU A 60 -1.76 -25.44 -36.98
N THR A 61 -0.85 -25.74 -36.06
CA THR A 61 -0.39 -27.12 -35.80
C THR A 61 -1.55 -27.98 -35.32
N ALA A 62 -2.40 -27.46 -34.43
CA ALA A 62 -3.59 -28.15 -33.92
C ALA A 62 -4.59 -28.49 -35.03
N ASN A 63 -4.84 -27.57 -35.95
CA ASN A 63 -5.71 -27.82 -37.12
C ASN A 63 -5.13 -28.93 -38.02
N ARG A 64 -3.81 -28.93 -38.24
CA ARG A 64 -3.14 -29.98 -39.02
C ARG A 64 -3.20 -31.34 -38.32
N LEU A 65 -3.03 -31.37 -37.00
CA LEU A 65 -3.14 -32.58 -36.19
C LEU A 65 -4.57 -33.11 -36.18
N GLU A 66 -5.60 -32.25 -36.14
CA GLU A 66 -7.00 -32.67 -36.26
C GLU A 66 -7.26 -33.39 -37.57
N LEU A 67 -6.82 -32.81 -38.69
CA LEU A 67 -6.96 -33.45 -40.00
C LEU A 67 -6.22 -34.79 -40.08
N ALA A 68 -5.06 -34.93 -39.42
CA ALA A 68 -4.24 -36.13 -39.48
C ALA A 68 -4.65 -37.24 -38.50
N THR A 69 -5.21 -36.87 -37.34
CA THR A 69 -5.48 -37.79 -36.21
C THR A 69 -6.96 -37.97 -35.90
N GLY A 70 -7.83 -37.09 -36.41
CA GLY A 70 -9.26 -37.05 -36.06
C GLY A 70 -9.55 -36.47 -34.66
N VAL A 71 -8.53 -36.09 -33.89
CA VAL A 71 -8.69 -35.47 -32.57
C VAL A 71 -8.90 -33.96 -32.75
N PRO A 72 -10.00 -33.37 -32.22
CA PRO A 72 -10.32 -31.96 -32.44
C PRO A 72 -9.18 -31.00 -32.07
N ALA A 73 -8.93 -29.98 -32.89
CA ALA A 73 -7.90 -28.96 -32.65
C ALA A 73 -8.10 -28.26 -31.30
N THR A 74 -9.36 -28.11 -30.87
CA THR A 74 -9.71 -27.55 -29.55
C THR A 74 -9.11 -28.33 -28.39
N MET A 75 -9.01 -29.66 -28.49
CA MET A 75 -8.36 -30.48 -27.47
C MET A 75 -6.87 -30.16 -27.38
N TRP A 76 -6.17 -30.10 -28.52
CA TRP A 76 -4.74 -29.78 -28.55
C TRP A 76 -4.43 -28.38 -28.00
N ASN A 77 -5.23 -27.38 -28.40
CA ASN A 77 -5.09 -26.02 -27.90
C ASN A 77 -5.31 -25.94 -26.38
N ASN A 78 -6.29 -26.67 -25.85
CA ASN A 78 -6.55 -26.72 -24.41
C ASN A 78 -5.40 -27.40 -23.65
N LEU A 79 -4.87 -28.52 -24.16
CA LEU A 79 -3.73 -29.20 -23.55
C LEU A 79 -2.47 -28.32 -23.55
N GLU A 80 -2.19 -27.62 -24.65
CA GLU A 80 -1.07 -26.66 -24.73
C GLU A 80 -1.26 -25.52 -23.73
N ALA A 81 -2.46 -24.93 -23.66
CA ALA A 81 -2.75 -23.84 -22.72
C ALA A 81 -2.54 -24.29 -21.26
N LEU A 82 -3.09 -25.45 -20.87
CA LEU A 82 -2.92 -26.02 -19.53
C LEU A 82 -1.44 -26.29 -19.22
N TYR A 83 -0.70 -26.88 -20.16
CA TYR A 83 0.73 -27.14 -19.99
C TYR A 83 1.54 -25.86 -19.76
N ARG A 84 1.30 -24.82 -20.56
CA ARG A 84 1.99 -23.53 -20.44
C ARG A 84 1.64 -22.80 -19.15
N GLU A 85 0.37 -22.85 -18.73
CA GLU A 85 -0.05 -22.30 -17.45
C GLU A 85 0.68 -22.99 -16.27
N GLN A 86 0.77 -24.32 -16.28
CA GLN A 86 1.46 -25.05 -15.21
C GLN A 86 2.96 -24.80 -15.21
N LEU A 87 3.63 -24.78 -16.37
CA LEU A 87 5.04 -24.39 -16.46
C LEU A 87 5.27 -22.98 -15.89
N ALA A 88 4.38 -22.03 -16.21
CA ALA A 88 4.49 -20.67 -15.70
C ALA A 88 4.36 -20.62 -14.17
N LYS A 89 3.47 -21.42 -13.58
CA LYS A 89 3.32 -21.54 -12.12
C LYS A 89 4.55 -22.16 -11.46
N ILE A 90 5.12 -23.22 -12.05
CA ILE A 90 6.35 -23.86 -11.56
C ILE A 90 7.50 -22.85 -11.56
N HIS A 91 7.75 -22.18 -12.68
CA HIS A 91 8.82 -21.16 -12.77
C HIS A 91 8.54 -19.95 -11.87
N GLU A 92 7.28 -19.54 -11.70
CA GLU A 92 6.92 -18.48 -10.74
C GLU A 92 7.32 -18.92 -9.32
N ARG A 93 6.95 -20.14 -8.93
CA ARG A 93 7.28 -20.69 -7.62
C ARG A 93 8.79 -20.75 -7.38
N GLU A 94 9.57 -21.24 -8.34
CA GLU A 94 11.04 -21.27 -8.24
C GLU A 94 11.64 -19.88 -8.01
N ARG A 95 11.13 -18.85 -8.72
CA ARG A 95 11.56 -17.46 -8.49
C ARG A 95 11.19 -16.96 -7.10
N LEU A 96 9.96 -17.22 -6.65
CA LEU A 96 9.53 -16.83 -5.30
C LEU A 96 10.36 -17.53 -4.22
N GLU A 97 10.75 -18.79 -4.44
CA GLU A 97 11.57 -19.57 -3.53
C GLU A 97 13.01 -19.04 -3.42
N ALA A 98 13.56 -18.47 -4.51
CA ALA A 98 14.86 -17.79 -4.50
C ALA A 98 14.87 -16.53 -3.62
N ASP A 99 13.73 -15.83 -3.52
CA ASP A 99 13.60 -14.55 -2.83
C ASP A 99 13.07 -14.63 -1.38
N LEU A 100 12.94 -15.84 -0.81
CA LEU A 100 12.34 -16.04 0.53
C LEU A 100 13.08 -15.30 1.66
N SER A 101 14.35 -14.94 1.47
CA SER A 101 15.12 -14.16 2.44
C SER A 101 14.51 -12.77 2.68
N TRP A 102 13.90 -12.16 1.66
CA TRP A 102 13.28 -10.83 1.71
C TRP A 102 12.09 -10.76 2.68
N LEU A 103 11.42 -11.90 2.95
CA LEU A 103 10.34 -11.97 3.94
C LEU A 103 10.77 -11.52 5.35
N LYS A 104 12.07 -11.57 5.65
CA LYS A 104 12.64 -11.12 6.94
C LYS A 104 12.71 -9.60 7.05
N GLU A 105 12.73 -8.89 5.92
CA GLU A 105 12.79 -7.42 5.88
C GLU A 105 11.39 -6.80 6.06
N ILE A 106 10.36 -7.51 5.61
CA ILE A 106 8.97 -7.07 5.67
C ILE A 106 8.32 -7.46 7.02
N PRO A 107 7.47 -6.60 7.62
CA PRO A 107 6.77 -6.88 8.87
C PRO A 107 5.61 -7.88 8.72
N THR A 108 5.89 -9.04 8.12
CA THR A 108 4.89 -10.04 7.69
C THR A 108 3.98 -10.50 8.83
N ALA A 109 4.55 -10.82 10.00
CA ALA A 109 3.77 -11.25 11.17
C ALA A 109 2.79 -10.17 11.65
N GLU A 110 3.18 -8.90 11.56
CA GLU A 110 2.31 -7.78 11.94
C GLU A 110 1.21 -7.55 10.91
N LEU A 111 1.51 -7.67 9.61
CA LEU A 111 0.52 -7.57 8.54
C LEU A 111 -0.54 -8.68 8.62
N VAL A 112 -0.13 -9.92 8.92
CA VAL A 112 -1.06 -11.05 9.16
C VAL A 112 -1.91 -10.81 10.40
N ARG A 113 -1.31 -10.40 11.52
CA ARG A 113 -2.06 -10.10 12.76
C ARG A 113 -3.11 -8.99 12.57
N ARG A 114 -2.86 -8.05 11.68
CA ARG A 114 -3.78 -6.95 11.33
C ARG A 114 -4.85 -7.37 10.32
N GLY A 115 -4.84 -8.61 9.83
CA GLY A 115 -5.78 -9.08 8.80
C GLY A 115 -5.52 -8.53 7.40
N ILE A 116 -4.38 -7.87 7.18
CA ILE A 116 -4.01 -7.31 5.86
C ILE A 116 -3.53 -8.41 4.92
N LEU A 117 -2.84 -9.41 5.48
CA LEU A 117 -2.42 -10.60 4.77
C LEU A 117 -3.12 -11.83 5.35
N PRO A 118 -3.46 -12.82 4.51
CA PRO A 118 -3.98 -14.09 5.00
C PRO A 118 -2.90 -14.86 5.78
N GLN A 119 -3.32 -15.71 6.72
CA GLN A 119 -2.42 -16.61 7.43
C GLN A 119 -2.05 -17.79 6.52
N ILE A 120 -0.83 -17.76 5.96
CA ILE A 120 -0.32 -18.77 5.04
C ILE A 120 0.92 -19.45 5.64
N LYS A 121 0.95 -20.79 5.60
CA LYS A 121 2.09 -21.59 6.07
C LYS A 121 3.21 -21.70 5.01
N ASP A 122 2.84 -21.82 3.74
CA ASP A 122 3.78 -21.85 2.62
C ASP A 122 4.40 -20.46 2.41
N LYS A 123 5.73 -20.38 2.48
CA LYS A 123 6.46 -19.11 2.39
C LYS A 123 6.45 -18.53 0.98
N ALA A 124 6.46 -19.34 -0.06
CA ALA A 124 6.42 -18.86 -1.44
C ALA A 124 5.06 -18.22 -1.74
N LEU A 125 3.97 -18.86 -1.29
CA LEU A 125 2.62 -18.28 -1.39
C LEU A 125 2.48 -17.00 -0.54
N LEU A 126 3.06 -16.97 0.66
CA LEU A 126 3.08 -15.77 1.49
C LEU A 126 3.84 -14.62 0.82
N LEU A 127 4.99 -14.90 0.18
CA LEU A 127 5.75 -13.91 -0.58
C LEU A 127 4.92 -13.37 -1.74
N ARG A 128 4.21 -14.24 -2.46
CA ARG A 128 3.30 -13.84 -3.54
C ARG A 128 2.19 -12.88 -3.06
N GLU A 129 1.55 -13.17 -1.92
CA GLU A 129 0.54 -12.28 -1.35
C GLU A 129 1.13 -10.94 -0.88
N ILE A 130 2.37 -10.92 -0.40
CA ILE A 130 3.07 -9.67 -0.08
C ILE A 130 3.37 -8.84 -1.34
N LEU A 131 3.86 -9.47 -2.41
CA LEU A 131 4.07 -8.80 -3.70
C LEU A 131 2.75 -8.20 -4.23
N LYS A 132 1.65 -8.94 -4.12
CA LYS A 132 0.29 -8.48 -4.45
C LYS A 132 -0.15 -7.31 -3.57
N PHE A 133 0.09 -7.36 -2.26
CA PHE A 133 -0.17 -6.23 -1.34
C PHE A 133 0.56 -4.96 -1.79
N TYR A 134 1.84 -5.07 -2.17
CA TYR A 134 2.61 -3.95 -2.72
C TYR A 134 2.22 -3.58 -4.16
N GLY A 135 1.53 -4.45 -4.89
CA GLY A 135 1.17 -4.25 -6.29
C GLY A 135 2.36 -4.33 -7.25
N VAL A 136 3.31 -5.22 -6.96
CA VAL A 136 4.56 -5.41 -7.72
C VAL A 136 4.71 -6.86 -8.17
N SER A 137 5.47 -7.11 -9.23
CA SER A 137 5.64 -8.45 -9.82
C SER A 137 6.84 -9.24 -9.27
N SER A 138 7.75 -8.59 -8.53
CA SER A 138 8.96 -9.21 -7.98
C SER A 138 9.56 -8.38 -6.83
N VAL A 139 10.49 -8.98 -6.09
CA VAL A 139 11.27 -8.28 -5.06
C VAL A 139 12.13 -7.18 -5.67
N ASP A 140 12.73 -7.42 -6.84
CA ASP A 140 13.48 -6.40 -7.57
C ASP A 140 12.60 -5.18 -7.91
N ALA A 141 11.37 -5.41 -8.37
CA ALA A 141 10.43 -4.32 -8.64
C ALA A 141 10.10 -3.53 -7.37
N TRP A 142 9.96 -4.21 -6.22
CA TRP A 142 9.83 -3.54 -4.93
C TRP A 142 11.06 -2.69 -4.61
N GLN A 143 12.28 -3.22 -4.81
CA GLN A 143 13.51 -2.47 -4.58
C GLN A 143 13.64 -1.25 -5.50
N GLN A 144 13.20 -1.32 -6.75
CA GLN A 144 13.21 -0.16 -7.64
C GLN A 144 12.24 0.94 -7.19
N ILE A 145 11.10 0.58 -6.59
CA ILE A 145 10.09 1.53 -6.12
C ILE A 145 10.43 2.08 -4.72
N TRP A 146 10.96 1.25 -3.84
CA TRP A 146 11.15 1.58 -2.41
C TRP A 146 12.62 1.62 -1.97
N GLY A 147 13.57 1.23 -2.79
CA GLY A 147 15.00 1.19 -2.44
C GLY A 147 15.92 1.99 -3.37
N ALA A 148 15.46 2.37 -4.57
CA ALA A 148 16.32 3.03 -5.55
C ALA A 148 16.84 4.41 -5.07
N PRO A 149 18.13 4.76 -5.29
CA PRO A 149 18.71 6.04 -4.83
C PRO A 149 17.97 7.30 -5.30
N ALA A 150 17.43 7.27 -6.53
CA ALA A 150 16.65 8.38 -7.06
C ALA A 150 15.31 8.60 -6.31
N VAL A 151 14.75 7.52 -5.74
CA VAL A 151 13.58 7.58 -4.86
C VAL A 151 14.02 7.99 -3.45
N ALA A 152 15.15 7.47 -2.97
CA ALA A 152 15.75 7.84 -1.68
C ALA A 152 16.01 9.35 -1.56
N ALA A 153 16.53 9.98 -2.61
CA ALA A 153 16.77 11.43 -2.64
C ALA A 153 15.50 12.28 -2.52
N ARG A 154 14.31 11.70 -2.78
CA ARG A 154 13.01 12.38 -2.74
C ARG A 154 12.20 12.05 -1.49
N ARG A 155 12.78 11.36 -0.50
CA ARG A 155 12.08 11.00 0.73
C ARG A 155 12.84 11.37 1.99
N SER A 156 12.13 11.48 3.11
CA SER A 156 12.75 11.77 4.40
C SER A 156 13.77 10.67 4.81
N PRO A 157 14.95 11.02 5.35
CA PRO A 157 16.02 10.08 5.68
C PRO A 157 15.61 8.96 6.66
N CYS A 158 14.64 9.22 7.54
CA CYS A 158 14.15 8.28 8.53
C CYS A 158 13.59 6.98 7.93
N PHE A 159 13.15 7.01 6.67
CA PHE A 159 12.68 5.83 5.93
C PHE A 159 13.77 4.76 5.82
N GLU A 160 15.02 5.17 5.61
CA GLU A 160 16.15 4.26 5.33
C GLU A 160 16.53 3.41 6.55
N SER A 161 16.14 3.82 7.75
CA SER A 161 16.40 3.05 8.98
C SER A 161 15.63 1.72 9.03
N THR A 162 14.42 1.69 8.44
CA THR A 162 13.54 0.51 8.45
C THR A 162 12.65 0.40 7.20
N PRO A 163 13.21 0.17 6.00
CA PRO A 163 12.48 0.24 4.74
C PRO A 163 11.25 -0.68 4.64
N GLY A 164 11.32 -1.89 5.19
CA GLY A 164 10.21 -2.83 5.18
C GLY A 164 8.99 -2.34 5.99
N PRO A 165 9.12 -2.08 7.31
CA PRO A 165 8.04 -1.47 8.10
C PRO A 165 7.55 -0.13 7.55
N ALA A 166 8.47 0.73 7.14
CA ALA A 166 8.17 2.03 6.54
C ALA A 166 7.28 1.91 5.30
N SER A 167 7.72 1.14 4.30
CA SER A 167 6.96 0.92 3.06
C SER A 167 5.62 0.24 3.33
N ALA A 168 5.56 -0.72 4.26
CA ALA A 168 4.31 -1.39 4.62
C ALA A 168 3.29 -0.43 5.25
N TRP A 169 3.72 0.52 6.08
CA TRP A 169 2.84 1.53 6.66
C TRP A 169 2.34 2.52 5.61
N ILE A 170 3.22 3.03 4.76
CA ILE A 170 2.84 3.94 3.66
C ILE A 170 1.92 3.23 2.66
N ARG A 171 2.19 1.97 2.31
CA ARG A 171 1.39 1.20 1.37
C ARG A 171 -0.05 0.98 1.85
N GLN A 172 -0.25 0.77 3.15
CA GLN A 172 -1.61 0.76 3.72
C GLN A 172 -2.33 2.09 3.48
N GLY A 173 -1.63 3.21 3.67
CA GLY A 173 -2.17 4.53 3.35
C GLY A 173 -2.54 4.68 1.88
N GLU A 174 -1.67 4.24 0.97
CA GLU A 174 -1.93 4.28 -0.48
C GLU A 174 -3.16 3.46 -0.86
N LEU A 175 -3.32 2.26 -0.31
CA LEU A 175 -4.46 1.39 -0.59
C LEU A 175 -5.77 2.01 -0.06
N GLN A 176 -5.79 2.48 1.19
CA GLN A 176 -6.95 3.15 1.77
C GLN A 176 -7.35 4.39 0.97
N THR A 177 -6.38 5.24 0.63
CA THR A 177 -6.67 6.48 -0.09
C THR A 177 -7.00 6.28 -1.56
N ARG A 178 -6.56 5.17 -2.18
CA ARG A 178 -6.93 4.83 -3.56
C ARG A 178 -8.45 4.69 -3.73
N GLU A 179 -9.13 4.13 -2.73
CA GLU A 179 -10.58 3.91 -2.73
C GLU A 179 -11.39 5.18 -2.45
N ILE A 180 -10.76 6.26 -1.99
CA ILE A 180 -11.42 7.53 -1.71
C ILE A 180 -11.55 8.33 -3.01
N ASP A 181 -12.77 8.55 -3.49
CA ASP A 181 -13.00 9.47 -4.60
C ASP A 181 -12.68 10.90 -4.18
N CYS A 182 -11.85 11.57 -4.99
CA CYS A 182 -11.43 12.95 -4.74
C CYS A 182 -11.63 13.78 -6.00
N GLN A 183 -11.97 15.05 -5.82
CA GLN A 183 -11.89 16.03 -6.89
C GLN A 183 -10.42 16.30 -7.26
N PRO A 184 -10.12 16.86 -8.45
CA PRO A 184 -8.76 17.29 -8.75
C PRO A 184 -8.26 18.31 -7.73
N PHE A 185 -6.98 18.20 -7.35
CA PHE A 185 -6.40 19.08 -6.34
C PHE A 185 -6.52 20.55 -6.70
N ASP A 186 -7.12 21.30 -5.78
CA ASP A 186 -7.25 22.75 -5.85
C ASP A 186 -6.65 23.36 -4.59
N ARG A 187 -5.56 24.11 -4.77
CA ARG A 187 -4.82 24.76 -3.68
C ARG A 187 -5.70 25.73 -2.87
N ASN A 188 -6.53 26.52 -3.54
CA ASN A 188 -7.33 27.55 -2.90
C ASN A 188 -8.49 26.91 -2.13
N ARG A 189 -9.14 25.92 -2.74
CA ARG A 189 -10.17 25.12 -2.07
C ARG A 189 -9.60 24.41 -0.84
N PHE A 190 -8.41 23.82 -0.95
CA PHE A 190 -7.77 23.18 0.20
C PHE A 190 -7.47 24.18 1.32
N LYS A 191 -6.97 25.39 0.99
CA LYS A 191 -6.78 26.45 1.99
C LYS A 191 -8.07 26.88 2.67
N VAL A 192 -9.20 26.91 1.95
CA VAL A 192 -10.53 27.19 2.52
C VAL A 192 -10.98 26.03 3.42
N ALA A 193 -10.83 24.79 2.96
CA ALA A 193 -11.14 23.58 3.72
C ALA A 193 -10.37 23.55 5.05
N LEU A 194 -9.08 23.90 5.06
CA LEU A 194 -8.27 23.96 6.28
C LEU A 194 -8.83 24.93 7.34
N LYS A 195 -9.45 26.04 6.93
CA LYS A 195 -10.10 26.97 7.87
C LYS A 195 -11.32 26.32 8.55
N HIS A 196 -12.11 25.57 7.78
CA HIS A 196 -13.24 24.82 8.32
C HIS A 196 -12.79 23.68 9.21
N ILE A 197 -11.77 22.92 8.79
CA ILE A 197 -11.18 21.82 9.54
C ILE A 197 -10.64 22.28 10.89
N ARG A 198 -10.06 23.48 10.98
CA ARG A 198 -9.58 24.05 12.24
C ARG A 198 -10.71 24.16 13.29
N ASN A 199 -11.94 24.43 12.86
CA ASN A 199 -13.09 24.50 13.77
C ASN A 199 -13.55 23.10 14.23
N LEU A 200 -13.32 22.07 13.42
CA LEU A 200 -13.64 20.67 13.78
C LEU A 200 -12.81 20.14 14.95
N THR A 201 -11.75 20.85 15.35
CA THR A 201 -10.94 20.45 16.51
C THR A 201 -11.78 20.27 17.78
N ARG A 202 -12.87 21.03 17.92
CA ARG A 202 -13.79 20.97 19.07
C ARG A 202 -14.80 19.82 19.00
N GLU A 203 -14.98 19.23 17.83
CA GLU A 203 -15.96 18.17 17.60
C GLU A 203 -15.44 16.81 18.11
N PRO A 204 -16.32 15.85 18.43
CA PRO A 204 -15.94 14.47 18.70
C PRO A 204 -15.49 13.74 17.43
N ALA A 205 -14.73 12.64 17.59
CA ALA A 205 -14.16 11.87 16.46
C ALA A 205 -15.20 11.41 15.44
N GLN A 206 -16.38 11.00 15.91
CA GLN A 206 -17.51 10.56 15.09
C GLN A 206 -18.02 11.66 14.16
N VAL A 207 -17.77 12.93 14.48
CA VAL A 207 -18.18 14.10 13.70
C VAL A 207 -17.00 14.62 12.88
N PHE A 208 -15.83 14.86 13.50
CA PHE A 208 -14.72 15.47 12.78
C PHE A 208 -14.11 14.52 11.74
N GLU A 209 -14.03 13.21 11.98
CA GLU A 209 -13.31 12.31 11.07
C GLU A 209 -13.98 12.22 9.68
N PRO A 210 -15.31 11.96 9.58
CA PRO A 210 -15.98 11.94 8.28
C PRO A 210 -15.90 13.30 7.56
N GLU A 211 -16.06 14.40 8.31
CA GLU A 211 -16.06 15.74 7.75
C GLU A 211 -14.67 16.19 7.30
N LEU A 212 -13.62 15.83 8.06
CA LEU A 212 -12.22 15.99 7.67
C LEU A 212 -11.95 15.29 6.33
N LYS A 213 -12.34 14.02 6.22
CA LYS A 213 -12.18 13.23 4.98
C LYS A 213 -12.92 13.89 3.81
N ARG A 214 -14.17 14.31 4.01
CA ARG A 214 -15.00 14.97 2.99
C ARG A 214 -14.37 16.27 2.48
N LEU A 215 -14.05 17.20 3.38
CA LEU A 215 -13.48 18.52 3.05
C LEU A 215 -12.13 18.40 2.32
N CYS A 216 -11.29 17.45 2.74
CA CYS A 216 -10.04 17.14 2.07
C CYS A 216 -10.29 16.55 0.67
N ALA A 217 -11.19 15.57 0.53
CA ALA A 217 -11.47 14.91 -0.74
C ALA A 217 -12.04 15.87 -1.80
N GLU A 218 -12.90 16.80 -1.39
CA GLU A 218 -13.42 17.88 -2.24
C GLU A 218 -12.34 18.81 -2.77
N SER A 219 -11.18 18.84 -2.12
CA SER A 219 -10.01 19.64 -2.47
C SER A 219 -8.88 18.83 -3.12
N GLY A 220 -9.11 17.54 -3.40
CA GLY A 220 -8.11 16.64 -3.98
C GLY A 220 -7.06 16.10 -3.02
N VAL A 221 -7.39 16.02 -1.73
CA VAL A 221 -6.55 15.43 -0.69
C VAL A 221 -7.28 14.26 -0.05
N ALA A 222 -6.70 13.07 -0.08
CA ALA A 222 -7.23 11.87 0.54
C ALA A 222 -6.58 11.65 1.91
N ILE A 223 -7.38 11.39 2.95
CA ILE A 223 -6.91 11.13 4.31
C ILE A 223 -6.91 9.62 4.58
N ALA A 224 -5.74 9.06 4.90
CA ALA A 224 -5.60 7.72 5.46
C ALA A 224 -5.28 7.79 6.95
N LEU A 225 -5.94 6.92 7.73
CA LEU A 225 -5.69 6.73 9.15
C LEU A 225 -5.22 5.30 9.36
N VAL A 226 -3.93 5.11 9.63
CA VAL A 226 -3.32 3.79 9.78
C VAL A 226 -2.67 3.66 11.16
N LYS A 227 -3.05 2.59 11.89
CA LYS A 227 -2.46 2.22 13.19
C LYS A 227 -0.92 2.22 13.11
N GLU A 228 -0.26 2.78 14.12
CA GLU A 228 1.20 2.91 14.19
C GLU A 228 1.86 1.54 14.00
N MET A 229 2.95 1.45 13.25
CA MET A 229 3.67 0.19 13.03
C MET A 229 4.91 0.09 13.91
N LYS A 230 5.27 -1.13 14.32
CA LYS A 230 6.50 -1.34 15.09
C LYS A 230 7.70 -0.85 14.27
N LYS A 231 8.60 -0.11 14.91
CA LYS A 231 9.79 0.54 14.32
C LYS A 231 9.50 1.70 13.34
N VAL A 232 8.24 2.13 13.21
CA VAL A 232 7.86 3.30 12.42
C VAL A 232 7.37 4.39 13.39
N PRO A 233 8.28 5.18 14.00
CA PRO A 233 7.94 6.12 15.07
C PRO A 233 7.35 7.46 14.56
N TRP A 234 6.67 7.44 13.42
CA TRP A 234 6.24 8.64 12.72
C TRP A 234 4.84 9.08 13.14
N ASN A 235 4.55 10.36 13.00
CA ASN A 235 3.22 10.92 13.30
C ASN A 235 2.36 11.02 12.03
N GLY A 236 3.00 11.21 10.88
CA GLY A 236 2.33 11.38 9.60
C GLY A 236 3.26 11.21 8.41
N ALA A 237 2.67 11.17 7.23
CA ALA A 237 3.39 11.28 5.97
C ALA A 237 2.52 11.92 4.88
N THR A 238 3.17 12.63 3.97
CA THR A 238 2.56 13.25 2.80
C THR A 238 3.16 12.67 1.53
N LYS A 239 2.30 12.28 0.59
CA LYS A 239 2.71 11.77 -0.73
C LYS A 239 1.67 12.12 -1.78
N TRP A 240 2.09 12.53 -2.97
CA TRP A 240 1.18 12.63 -4.10
C TRP A 240 1.02 11.27 -4.77
N LEU A 241 -0.23 10.81 -4.89
CA LEU A 241 -0.57 9.54 -5.54
C LEU A 241 -0.65 9.72 -7.06
N THR A 242 -1.13 10.88 -7.48
CA THR A 242 -1.19 11.33 -8.88
C THR A 242 -0.86 12.83 -8.93
N PRO A 243 -0.67 13.44 -10.11
CA PRO A 243 -0.48 14.89 -10.21
C PRO A 243 -1.63 15.74 -9.62
N HIS A 244 -2.81 15.14 -9.43
CA HIS A 244 -4.03 15.82 -9.00
C HIS A 244 -4.62 15.26 -7.69
N LYS A 245 -3.96 14.30 -7.02
CA LYS A 245 -4.44 13.70 -5.77
C LYS A 245 -3.30 13.53 -4.78
N ALA A 246 -3.38 14.26 -3.67
CA ALA A 246 -2.46 14.12 -2.56
C ALA A 246 -3.01 13.13 -1.52
N MET A 247 -2.12 12.44 -0.82
CA MET A 247 -2.42 11.65 0.37
C MET A 247 -1.79 12.33 1.58
N ILE A 248 -2.60 12.48 2.63
CA ILE A 248 -2.12 12.71 3.99
C ILE A 248 -2.39 11.42 4.77
N LEU A 249 -1.32 10.81 5.27
CA LEU A 249 -1.35 9.62 6.11
C LEU A 249 -1.07 10.03 7.55
N LEU A 250 -1.94 9.65 8.48
CA LEU A 250 -1.80 9.94 9.90
C LEU A 250 -1.92 8.68 10.75
N CYS A 251 -1.36 8.74 11.96
CA CYS A 251 -1.62 7.80 13.03
C CYS A 251 -2.02 8.52 14.33
N LEU A 252 -2.35 7.76 15.37
CA LEU A 252 -2.70 8.25 16.71
C LEU A 252 -1.54 8.08 17.69
N ARG A 253 -0.29 8.25 17.23
CA ARG A 253 0.91 8.12 18.07
C ARG A 253 0.80 9.11 19.24
N ARG A 254 1.03 8.62 20.47
CA ARG A 254 0.85 9.35 21.75
C ARG A 254 -0.60 9.78 22.05
N LYS A 255 -1.57 9.46 21.18
CA LYS A 255 -3.03 9.51 21.37
C LYS A 255 -3.66 10.86 21.76
N GLY A 256 -2.91 11.95 21.89
CA GLY A 256 -3.48 13.26 22.23
C GLY A 256 -4.04 13.97 21.01
N GLU A 257 -5.21 14.60 21.14
CA GLU A 257 -5.79 15.41 20.06
C GLU A 257 -4.86 16.57 19.63
N ASP A 258 -4.09 17.13 20.56
CA ASP A 258 -3.11 18.19 20.31
C ASP A 258 -2.08 17.76 19.25
N LYS A 259 -1.59 16.52 19.38
CA LYS A 259 -0.60 15.93 18.48
C LYS A 259 -1.22 15.49 17.16
N PHE A 260 -2.43 14.93 17.19
CA PHE A 260 -3.15 14.54 15.98
C PHE A 260 -3.39 15.77 15.09
N TRP A 261 -3.96 16.82 15.64
CA TRP A 261 -4.25 18.05 14.89
C TRP A 261 -2.98 18.74 14.43
N PHE A 262 -1.95 18.81 15.28
CA PHE A 262 -0.65 19.33 14.85
C PHE A 262 -0.07 18.54 13.68
N SER A 263 -0.11 17.21 13.73
CA SER A 263 0.38 16.34 12.65
C SER A 263 -0.44 16.55 11.37
N PHE A 264 -1.77 16.63 11.46
CA PHE A 264 -2.61 16.93 10.29
C PHE A 264 -2.23 18.25 9.61
N PHE A 265 -2.13 19.34 10.39
CA PHE A 265 -1.78 20.65 9.81
C PHE A 265 -0.34 20.70 9.30
N HIS A 266 0.58 19.93 9.89
CA HIS A 266 1.94 19.76 9.40
C HIS A 266 1.93 19.10 8.02
N GLU A 267 1.25 17.95 7.86
CA GLU A 267 1.11 17.28 6.56
C GLU A 267 0.38 18.15 5.53
N ALA A 268 -0.63 18.92 5.95
CA ALA A 268 -1.28 19.91 5.08
C ALA A 268 -0.31 21.01 4.62
N GLY A 269 0.63 21.41 5.48
CA GLY A 269 1.74 22.30 5.13
C GLY A 269 2.60 21.75 4.00
N HIS A 270 2.94 20.46 4.06
CA HIS A 270 3.67 19.78 3.00
C HIS A 270 2.90 19.74 1.68
N VAL A 271 1.61 19.38 1.71
CA VAL A 271 0.74 19.39 0.52
C VAL A 271 0.71 20.77 -0.15
N LEU A 272 0.77 21.85 0.65
CA LEU A 272 0.77 23.21 0.13
C LEU A 272 2.16 23.67 -0.31
N ASN A 273 3.25 23.32 0.35
CA ASN A 273 4.50 24.06 0.15
C ASN A 273 5.60 23.26 -0.55
N ASP A 274 5.44 21.95 -0.67
CA ASP A 274 6.51 21.07 -1.16
C ASP A 274 6.21 20.44 -2.54
N SER A 275 7.26 19.81 -3.08
CA SER A 275 7.24 19.16 -4.39
C SER A 275 6.27 17.98 -4.42
N LYS A 276 5.49 17.90 -5.50
CA LYS A 276 4.59 16.76 -5.76
C LYS A 276 5.30 15.42 -5.99
N LYS A 277 6.63 15.41 -6.11
CA LYS A 277 7.41 14.19 -6.35
C LYS A 277 7.97 13.59 -5.05
N ASP A 278 7.77 14.27 -3.93
CA ASP A 278 8.43 13.95 -2.68
C ASP A 278 7.52 13.05 -1.82
N LEU A 279 8.16 12.20 -1.02
CA LEU A 279 7.54 11.46 0.08
C LEU A 279 8.06 12.05 1.39
N LEU A 280 7.23 12.84 2.04
CA LEU A 280 7.60 13.56 3.26
C LEU A 280 7.03 12.81 4.46
N ILE A 281 7.85 12.64 5.50
CA ILE A 281 7.56 11.79 6.67
C ILE A 281 7.92 12.56 7.92
N ASN A 282 6.91 12.84 8.74
CA ASN A 282 7.08 13.49 10.04
C ASN A 282 7.55 12.47 11.08
N ASP A 283 8.87 12.41 11.27
CA ASP A 283 9.53 11.65 12.33
C ASP A 283 9.81 12.47 13.60
N GLY A 284 9.54 13.77 13.56
CA GLY A 284 9.79 14.73 14.63
C GLY A 284 11.20 15.33 14.65
N SER A 285 12.04 15.04 13.65
CA SER A 285 13.32 15.72 13.44
C SER A 285 13.12 17.15 12.91
N GLN A 286 14.13 18.00 13.05
CA GLN A 286 14.13 19.38 12.51
C GLN A 286 15.32 19.64 11.58
N ASP A 287 16.01 18.58 11.16
CA ASP A 287 17.24 18.68 10.39
C ASP A 287 16.95 19.06 8.92
N ASP A 288 15.73 18.81 8.45
CA ASP A 288 15.25 19.20 7.12
C ASP A 288 14.50 20.56 7.19
N PRO A 289 14.90 21.57 6.38
CA PRO A 289 14.19 22.84 6.29
C PRO A 289 12.70 22.72 5.96
N ARG A 290 12.29 21.67 5.21
CA ARG A 290 10.89 21.40 4.88
C ARG A 290 10.09 21.01 6.13
N GLU A 291 10.65 20.14 6.98
CA GLU A 291 10.05 19.74 8.26
C GLU A 291 9.90 20.95 9.19
N LYS A 292 10.91 21.85 9.22
CA LYS A 292 10.81 23.11 9.96
C LYS A 292 9.68 23.99 9.42
N SER A 293 9.59 24.18 8.10
CA SER A 293 8.54 24.99 7.48
C SER A 293 7.14 24.42 7.74
N ALA A 294 6.96 23.10 7.68
CA ALA A 294 5.71 22.43 8.00
C ALA A 294 5.34 22.56 9.48
N ASN A 295 6.31 22.46 10.39
CA ASN A 295 6.12 22.72 11.82
C ASN A 295 5.69 24.17 12.10
N ASP A 296 6.36 25.14 11.47
CA ASP A 296 6.02 26.56 11.59
C ASP A 296 4.62 26.84 11.04
N PHE A 297 4.27 26.25 9.89
CA PHE A 297 2.94 26.32 9.31
C PHE A 297 1.88 25.77 10.27
N ALA A 298 2.04 24.55 10.78
CA ALA A 298 1.07 23.93 11.68
C ALA A 298 0.90 24.72 12.98
N SER A 299 2.01 25.17 13.56
CA SER A 299 2.07 26.04 14.73
C SER A 299 1.23 27.30 14.53
N GLU A 300 1.55 28.08 13.49
CA GLU A 300 0.93 29.37 13.22
C GLU A 300 -0.56 29.22 12.82
N TYR A 301 -0.91 28.16 12.10
CA TYR A 301 -2.29 27.91 11.66
C TYR A 301 -3.22 27.56 12.83
N LEU A 302 -2.74 26.73 13.77
CA LEU A 302 -3.52 26.37 14.95
C LEU A 302 -3.61 27.54 15.92
N ILE A 303 -2.46 28.13 16.30
CA ILE A 303 -2.37 29.23 17.24
C ILE A 303 -1.31 30.22 16.75
N PRO A 304 -1.73 31.41 16.28
CA PRO A 304 -0.80 32.44 15.85
C PRO A 304 0.22 32.79 16.93
N SER A 305 1.50 32.86 16.56
CA SER A 305 2.63 33.10 17.47
C SER A 305 2.51 34.39 18.29
N LYS A 306 1.75 35.38 17.81
CA LYS A 306 1.41 36.60 18.57
C LYS A 306 0.72 36.33 19.92
N TYR A 307 0.14 35.14 20.12
CA TYR A 307 -0.49 34.75 21.38
C TYR A 307 0.44 33.95 22.31
N ASP A 308 1.68 33.65 21.91
CA ASP A 308 2.58 32.78 22.68
C ASP A 308 2.91 33.34 24.07
N ASP A 309 3.10 34.65 24.19
CA ASP A 309 3.37 35.31 25.48
C ASP A 309 2.18 35.21 26.43
N ASN A 310 0.96 35.34 25.91
CA ASN A 310 -0.24 35.15 26.70
C ASN A 310 -0.37 33.70 27.16
N ILE A 311 -0.12 32.74 26.26
CA ILE A 311 -0.19 31.32 26.57
C ILE A 311 0.84 30.95 27.63
N ARG A 312 2.11 31.39 27.49
CA ARG A 312 3.17 31.13 28.50
C ARG A 312 2.82 31.61 29.91
N ARG A 313 1.98 32.64 30.03
CA ARG A 313 1.58 33.25 31.30
C ARG A 313 0.36 32.59 31.95
N ILE A 314 -0.30 31.65 31.28
CA ILE A 314 -1.47 30.94 31.82
C ILE A 314 -1.12 30.28 33.16
N ARG A 315 -1.97 30.51 34.16
CA ARG A 315 -1.78 29.95 35.52
C ARG A 315 -2.82 28.90 35.90
N SER A 316 -3.93 28.80 35.17
CA SER A 316 -5.06 27.95 35.56
C SER A 316 -5.72 27.24 34.38
N LYS A 317 -6.46 26.15 34.66
CA LYS A 317 -7.26 25.43 33.64
C LYS A 317 -8.36 26.31 33.02
N PRO A 318 -9.12 27.13 33.79
CA PRO A 318 -10.11 28.03 33.20
C PRO A 318 -9.51 29.03 32.21
N GLU A 319 -8.26 29.48 32.41
CA GLU A 319 -7.56 30.30 31.41
C GLU A 319 -7.30 29.58 30.09
N ILE A 320 -6.90 28.30 30.12
CA ILE A 320 -6.76 27.47 28.91
C ILE A 320 -8.08 27.41 28.14
N VAL A 321 -9.19 27.13 28.85
CA VAL A 321 -10.52 27.03 28.23
C VAL A 321 -10.95 28.36 27.62
N ARG A 322 -10.76 29.49 28.33
CA ARG A 322 -11.05 30.82 27.80
C ARG A 322 -10.27 31.14 26.52
N TRP A 323 -8.98 30.81 26.49
CA TRP A 323 -8.17 30.96 25.28
C TRP A 323 -8.65 30.07 24.14
N ALA A 324 -9.03 28.83 24.43
CA ALA A 324 -9.55 27.90 23.43
C ALA A 324 -10.86 28.41 22.82
N ASP A 325 -11.75 28.96 23.64
CA ASP A 325 -13.02 29.56 23.18
C ASP A 325 -12.77 30.83 22.35
N GLN A 326 -11.87 31.71 22.79
CA GLN A 326 -11.48 32.90 22.02
C GLN A 326 -10.86 32.55 20.66
N LEU A 327 -10.09 31.47 20.59
CA LEU A 327 -9.43 31.00 19.37
C LEU A 327 -10.28 30.07 18.51
N GLY A 328 -11.45 29.62 19.01
CA GLY A 328 -12.33 28.68 18.32
C GLY A 328 -11.71 27.29 18.11
N ILE A 329 -10.91 26.79 19.05
CA ILE A 329 -10.23 25.48 18.97
C ILE A 329 -10.45 24.65 20.23
N ALA A 330 -10.01 23.39 20.21
CA ALA A 330 -10.06 22.52 21.38
C ALA A 330 -9.12 23.01 22.51
N PRO A 331 -9.55 22.92 23.78
CA PRO A 331 -8.69 23.20 24.94
C PRO A 331 -7.39 22.40 24.96
N GLY A 332 -7.42 21.14 24.49
CA GLY A 332 -6.24 20.30 24.41
C GLY A 332 -5.14 20.88 23.52
N ILE A 333 -5.49 21.61 22.45
CA ILE A 333 -4.51 22.23 21.55
C ILE A 333 -3.81 23.40 22.24
N VAL A 334 -4.56 24.23 22.99
CA VAL A 334 -3.98 25.33 23.79
C VAL A 334 -3.09 24.76 24.91
N ALA A 335 -3.54 23.69 25.57
CA ALA A 335 -2.72 22.98 26.56
C ALA A 335 -1.43 22.43 25.93
N GLY A 336 -1.50 21.80 24.76
CA GLY A 336 -0.34 21.31 24.02
C GLY A 336 0.63 22.44 23.65
N ARG A 337 0.13 23.59 23.19
CA ARG A 337 0.94 24.79 22.92
C ARG A 337 1.63 25.30 24.19
N TYR A 338 0.90 25.39 25.30
CA TYR A 338 1.49 25.75 26.60
C TYR A 338 2.63 24.82 27.00
N GLN A 339 2.41 23.50 26.92
CA GLN A 339 3.43 22.50 27.25
C GLN A 339 4.66 22.64 26.36
N PHE A 340 4.48 22.85 25.05
CA PHE A 340 5.58 23.03 24.11
C PHE A 340 6.40 24.30 24.38
N LEU A 341 5.74 25.43 24.64
CA LEU A 341 6.38 26.72 24.89
C LEU A 341 7.14 26.72 26.23
N THR A 342 6.55 26.15 27.28
CA THR A 342 7.10 26.15 28.64
C THR A 342 7.96 24.94 28.99
N LYS A 343 7.97 23.90 28.12
CA LYS A 343 8.59 22.59 28.35
C LYS A 343 8.01 21.81 29.55
N ASN A 344 6.81 22.17 30.02
CA ASN A 344 6.14 21.55 31.16
C ASN A 344 5.07 20.53 30.74
N TRP A 345 5.49 19.37 30.25
CA TRP A 345 4.61 18.34 29.66
C TRP A 345 3.56 17.70 30.60
N ASN A 346 3.67 17.92 31.91
CA ASN A 346 2.74 17.36 32.90
C ASN A 346 1.56 18.28 33.21
N TYR A 347 1.60 19.55 32.78
CA TYR A 347 0.57 20.53 33.09
C TYR A 347 -0.63 20.42 32.14
N TYR A 348 -1.84 20.53 32.68
CA TYR A 348 -3.11 20.57 31.92
C TYR A 348 -3.36 19.36 31.02
N LYS A 349 -2.69 18.23 31.29
CA LYS A 349 -2.81 17.00 30.49
C LYS A 349 -4.24 16.46 30.45
N ASP A 350 -5.01 16.70 31.51
CA ASP A 350 -6.43 16.32 31.61
C ASP A 350 -7.34 17.10 30.66
N LEU A 351 -6.88 18.24 30.14
CA LEU A 351 -7.60 18.99 29.10
C LEU A 351 -7.30 18.46 27.69
N ILE A 352 -6.30 17.60 27.52
CA ILE A 352 -5.97 16.99 26.23
C ILE A 352 -6.80 15.72 26.07
N ARG A 353 -7.82 15.78 25.21
CA ARG A 353 -8.67 14.62 24.94
C ARG A 353 -7.86 13.50 24.26
N PRO A 354 -7.95 12.25 24.75
CA PRO A 354 -7.36 11.12 24.07
C PRO A 354 -8.21 10.71 22.87
N LEU A 355 -7.54 10.38 21.76
CA LEU A 355 -8.10 9.72 20.59
C LEU A 355 -7.74 8.23 20.64
N ALA A 356 -8.67 7.39 20.20
CA ALA A 356 -8.51 5.95 20.18
C ALA A 356 -9.02 5.36 18.87
N TRP A 357 -8.39 4.29 18.43
CA TRP A 357 -8.91 3.45 17.37
C TRP A 357 -10.16 2.73 17.85
N THR A 358 -11.23 2.76 17.08
CA THR A 358 -12.35 1.85 17.26
C THR A 358 -12.01 0.53 16.59
N ASP A 359 -12.27 -0.58 17.27
CA ASP A 359 -12.24 -1.88 16.61
C ASP A 359 -13.47 -1.94 15.70
N VAL A 360 -13.23 -2.17 14.40
CA VAL A 360 -14.26 -2.48 13.41
C VAL A 360 -14.16 -3.96 13.10
#